data_AF-A0A6J1A6I5-F1
#
_entry.id   AF-A0A6J1A6I5-F1
#
_cell.length_a   1.000
_cell.length_b   1.000
_cell.length_c   1.000
_cell.angle_alpha   90.00
_cell.angle_beta   90.00
_cell.angle_gamma   90.00
#
_symmetry.space_group_name_H-M   'P 1'
#
loop_
_entity.id
_entity.type
_entity.pdbx_description
1 polymer ?
#
loop_
_entity_poly.entity_id
_entity_poly.type
_entity_poly.pdbx_seq_one_letter_code
_entity_poly.pdbx_strand_id
1 'polypeptide(L)'
;MDPQLTEVSQLFERFKAAFIRNDYDSCANLLSQLKVLLTKFRSLPPLFENTPNAVNELLLAREIYEHAVVLSVKIEDQDAFERDFFQLKPYYTDAGSRLPPSPQEYPILGLNLLRLLVQNRIAEFHTELELLSATALENPCIKHAVELEQSFMEGAYNRVLSARQTAPHETYVYFMDLLAKTVRDEIAGCSEKAYDYLSIDDARQMLLFSSDQELLEYIKELQEHPDWEVKNGFVFFQKAKESAPCKEIPSLQLINQTLSYARELERIV
;
A
#
# COMPACT_ATOMS: atom_id res chain seq x y z
N MET A 1 4.21 -12.24 -39.98
CA MET A 1 5.07 -12.21 -38.77
C MET A 1 5.56 -10.78 -38.68
N ASP A 2 4.93 -9.98 -37.82
CA ASP A 2 5.26 -8.56 -37.74
C ASP A 2 6.70 -8.40 -37.20
N PRO A 3 7.58 -7.65 -37.90
CA PRO A 3 8.97 -7.49 -37.49
C PRO A 3 9.08 -6.83 -36.09
N GLN A 4 8.09 -6.00 -35.75
CA GLN A 4 7.97 -5.32 -34.46
C GLN A 4 7.69 -6.29 -33.31
N LEU A 5 6.86 -7.32 -33.53
CA LEU A 5 6.58 -8.34 -32.51
C LEU A 5 7.85 -9.13 -32.18
N THR A 6 8.64 -9.45 -33.21
CA THR A 6 9.88 -10.23 -33.08
C THR A 6 10.96 -9.44 -32.35
N GLU A 7 11.08 -8.14 -32.64
CA GLU A 7 12.01 -7.23 -31.96
C GLU A 7 11.66 -7.08 -30.47
N VAL A 8 10.37 -6.93 -30.15
CA VAL A 8 9.91 -6.81 -28.77
C VAL A 8 10.10 -8.12 -28.00
N SER A 9 9.81 -9.29 -28.59
CA SER A 9 10.08 -10.58 -27.96
C SER A 9 11.58 -10.79 -27.68
N GLN A 10 12.47 -10.39 -28.60
CA GLN A 10 13.92 -10.49 -28.38
C GLN A 10 14.42 -9.56 -27.27
N LEU A 11 13.89 -8.33 -27.20
CA LEU A 11 14.20 -7.40 -26.12
C LEU A 11 13.63 -7.88 -24.78
N PHE A 12 12.46 -8.50 -24.80
CA PHE A 12 11.85 -9.08 -23.61
C PHE A 12 12.65 -10.28 -23.06
N GLU A 13 13.19 -11.14 -23.92
CA GLU A 13 14.09 -12.21 -23.48
C GLU A 13 15.41 -11.66 -22.90
N ARG A 14 15.94 -10.58 -23.46
CA ARG A 14 17.09 -9.88 -22.87
C ARG A 14 16.76 -9.28 -21.51
N PHE A 15 15.55 -8.72 -21.38
CA PHE A 15 15.06 -8.20 -20.11
C PHE A 15 14.88 -9.31 -19.06
N LYS A 16 14.30 -10.46 -19.41
CA LYS A 16 14.23 -11.64 -18.52
C LYS A 16 15.62 -12.10 -18.10
N ALA A 17 16.58 -12.16 -19.02
CA ALA A 17 17.95 -12.53 -18.71
C ALA A 17 18.66 -11.51 -17.78
N ALA A 18 18.40 -10.21 -17.96
CA ALA A 18 18.91 -9.16 -17.08
C ALA A 18 18.25 -9.20 -15.69
N PHE A 19 16.95 -9.51 -15.64
CA PHE A 19 16.19 -9.67 -14.40
C PHE A 19 16.74 -10.83 -13.55
N ILE A 20 17.04 -11.98 -14.16
CA ILE A 20 17.69 -13.11 -13.48
C ILE A 20 19.08 -12.74 -12.95
N ARG A 21 19.78 -11.83 -13.62
CA ARG A 21 21.11 -11.34 -13.23
C ARG A 21 21.08 -10.25 -12.16
N ASN A 22 19.89 -9.80 -11.72
CA ASN A 22 19.69 -8.69 -10.78
C ASN A 22 20.36 -7.37 -11.22
N ASP A 23 20.48 -7.13 -12.52
CA ASP A 23 21.01 -5.86 -13.05
C ASP A 23 19.86 -4.86 -13.25
N TYR A 24 19.53 -4.14 -12.17
CA TYR A 24 18.36 -3.26 -12.11
C TYR A 24 18.47 -2.04 -13.04
N ASP A 25 19.66 -1.48 -13.22
CA ASP A 25 19.90 -0.32 -14.10
C ASP A 25 19.70 -0.67 -15.57
N SER A 26 20.23 -1.82 -15.99
CA SER A 26 20.00 -2.34 -17.33
C SER A 26 18.52 -2.70 -17.55
N CYS A 27 17.85 -3.25 -16.53
CA CYS A 27 16.42 -3.55 -16.60
C CYS A 27 15.57 -2.28 -16.77
N ALA A 28 15.86 -1.20 -16.04
CA ALA A 28 15.15 0.08 -16.16
C ALA A 28 15.31 0.69 -17.56
N ASN A 29 16.53 0.66 -18.11
CA ASN A 29 16.80 1.14 -19.47
C ASN A 29 16.08 0.30 -20.53
N LEU A 30 16.14 -1.03 -20.43
CA LEU A 30 15.44 -1.94 -21.35
C LEU A 30 13.91 -1.79 -21.25
N LEU A 31 13.38 -1.60 -20.04
CA LEU A 31 11.96 -1.37 -19.80
C LEU A 31 11.49 -0.05 -20.41
N SER A 32 12.29 1.01 -20.34
CA SER A 32 11.97 2.27 -21.02
C SER A 32 11.87 2.09 -22.55
N GLN A 33 12.79 1.32 -23.15
CA GLN A 33 12.78 1.00 -24.58
C GLN A 33 11.58 0.13 -24.95
N LEU A 34 11.26 -0.86 -24.12
CA LEU A 34 10.07 -1.71 -24.29
C LEU A 34 8.79 -0.87 -24.21
N LYS A 35 8.65 0.03 -23.24
CA LYS A 35 7.49 0.94 -23.15
C LYS A 35 7.33 1.80 -24.40
N VAL A 36 8.42 2.34 -24.96
CA VAL A 36 8.38 3.09 -26.22
C VAL A 36 7.92 2.21 -27.39
N LEU A 37 8.42 0.97 -27.48
CA LEU A 37 7.98 0.04 -28.53
C LEU A 37 6.52 -0.37 -28.35
N LEU A 38 6.05 -0.50 -27.10
CA LEU A 38 4.66 -0.82 -26.81
C LEU A 38 3.71 0.27 -27.32
N THR A 39 4.08 1.56 -27.24
CA THR A 39 3.24 2.66 -27.78
C THR A 39 2.97 2.58 -29.29
N LYS A 40 3.75 1.81 -30.04
CA LYS A 40 3.57 1.65 -31.49
C LYS A 40 2.45 0.67 -31.84
N PHE A 41 2.03 -0.18 -30.91
CA PHE A 41 0.96 -1.15 -31.14
C PHE A 41 -0.42 -0.48 -31.04
N ARG A 42 -1.23 -0.61 -32.09
CA ARG A 42 -2.61 -0.09 -32.15
C ARG A 42 -3.64 -0.96 -31.41
N SER A 43 -3.21 -2.16 -31.00
CA SER A 43 -4.01 -3.14 -30.25
C SER A 43 -4.10 -2.84 -28.76
N LEU A 44 -3.23 -1.95 -28.23
CA LEU A 44 -3.18 -1.59 -26.82
C LEU A 44 -4.26 -0.56 -26.46
N PRO A 45 -4.59 -0.41 -25.16
CA PRO A 45 -5.43 0.69 -24.70
C PRO A 45 -4.84 2.02 -25.18
N PRO A 46 -5.60 2.93 -25.82
CA PRO A 46 -7.06 3.09 -25.80
C PRO A 46 -7.82 2.59 -27.05
N LEU A 47 -7.16 2.04 -28.07
CA LEU A 47 -7.77 1.77 -29.37
C LEU A 47 -8.39 0.37 -29.50
N PHE A 48 -7.83 -0.64 -28.80
CA PHE A 48 -8.29 -2.03 -28.82
C PHE A 48 -8.65 -2.56 -30.22
N GLU A 49 -7.88 -2.16 -31.24
CA GLU A 49 -8.14 -2.60 -32.62
C GLU A 49 -7.97 -4.12 -32.72
N ASN A 50 -8.98 -4.80 -33.26
CA ASN A 50 -8.95 -6.25 -33.47
C ASN A 50 -8.04 -6.61 -34.65
N THR A 51 -6.73 -6.54 -34.45
CA THR A 51 -5.74 -7.11 -35.37
C THR A 51 -5.61 -8.62 -35.14
N PRO A 52 -5.23 -9.42 -36.15
CA PRO A 52 -5.07 -10.87 -36.00
C PRO A 52 -3.98 -11.27 -34.98
N ASN A 53 -3.06 -10.37 -34.65
CA ASN A 53 -2.02 -10.56 -33.63
C ASN A 53 -2.32 -9.85 -32.30
N ALA A 54 -3.49 -9.20 -32.15
CA ALA A 54 -3.83 -8.41 -30.97
C ALA A 54 -3.73 -9.21 -29.66
N VAL A 55 -4.13 -10.50 -29.67
CA VAL A 55 -4.06 -11.36 -28.48
C VAL A 55 -2.61 -11.58 -28.04
N ASN A 56 -1.69 -11.80 -28.98
CA ASN A 56 -0.27 -12.01 -28.68
C ASN A 56 0.42 -10.72 -28.23
N GLU A 57 0.05 -9.58 -28.83
CA GLU A 57 0.55 -8.26 -28.43
C GLU A 57 0.07 -7.89 -27.02
N LEU A 58 -1.20 -8.15 -26.69
CA LEU A 58 -1.76 -7.94 -25.36
C LEU A 58 -1.15 -8.86 -24.30
N LEU A 59 -0.94 -10.15 -24.63
CA LEU A 59 -0.26 -11.10 -23.74
C LEU A 59 1.16 -10.64 -23.41
N LEU A 60 1.92 -10.28 -24.45
CA LEU A 60 3.30 -9.84 -24.29
C LEU A 60 3.39 -8.51 -23.54
N ALA A 61 2.47 -7.56 -23.81
CA ALA A 61 2.39 -6.31 -23.04
C ALA A 61 2.09 -6.59 -21.57
N ARG A 62 1.12 -7.46 -21.28
CA ARG A 62 0.79 -7.88 -19.91
C ARG A 62 2.01 -8.46 -19.22
N GLU A 63 2.70 -9.42 -19.83
CA GLU A 63 3.89 -10.04 -19.23
C GLU A 63 4.99 -9.01 -18.97
N ILE A 64 5.22 -8.05 -19.86
CA ILE A 64 6.19 -6.97 -19.64
C ILE A 64 5.80 -6.12 -18.43
N TYR A 65 4.54 -5.71 -18.33
CA TYR A 65 4.07 -4.90 -17.19
C TYR A 65 4.04 -5.70 -15.88
N GLU A 66 3.75 -6.99 -15.91
CA GLU A 66 3.87 -7.86 -14.72
C GLU A 66 5.30 -7.88 -14.19
N HIS A 67 6.29 -8.04 -15.06
CA HIS A 67 7.69 -8.00 -14.64
C HIS A 67 8.16 -6.59 -14.28
N ALA A 68 7.60 -5.53 -14.89
CA ALA A 68 7.85 -4.14 -14.52
C ALA A 68 7.44 -3.87 -13.08
N VAL A 69 6.24 -4.33 -12.69
CA VAL A 69 5.74 -4.19 -11.32
C VAL A 69 6.65 -4.93 -10.33
N VAL A 70 7.05 -6.16 -10.63
CA VAL A 70 7.97 -6.92 -9.76
C VAL A 70 9.35 -6.24 -9.66
N LEU A 71 9.87 -5.70 -10.77
CA LEU A 71 11.11 -4.94 -10.78
C LEU A 71 11.01 -3.70 -9.88
N SER A 72 9.91 -2.95 -9.96
CA SER A 72 9.67 -1.76 -9.13
C SER A 72 9.65 -2.10 -7.64
N VAL A 73 9.13 -3.29 -7.24
CA VAL A 73 9.27 -3.76 -5.85
C VAL A 73 10.72 -4.05 -5.47
N LYS A 74 11.51 -4.65 -6.37
CA LYS A 74 12.93 -4.96 -6.09
C LYS A 74 13.81 -3.71 -6.02
N ILE A 75 13.45 -2.65 -6.75
CA ILE A 75 14.10 -1.34 -6.71
C ILE A 75 13.61 -0.51 -5.51
N GLU A 76 12.59 -0.99 -4.79
CA GLU A 76 12.00 -0.31 -3.63
C GLU A 76 11.38 1.06 -3.98
N ASP A 77 10.92 1.23 -5.22
CA ASP A 77 10.26 2.45 -5.71
C ASP A 77 8.73 2.26 -5.76
N GLN A 78 8.05 2.81 -4.76
CA GLN A 78 6.59 2.74 -4.63
C GLN A 78 5.85 3.54 -5.70
N ASP A 79 6.41 4.68 -6.12
CA ASP A 79 5.77 5.53 -7.12
C ASP A 79 5.88 4.89 -8.50
N ALA A 80 7.01 4.23 -8.80
CA ALA A 80 7.15 3.41 -10.01
C ALA A 80 6.19 2.23 -10.01
N PHE A 81 6.06 1.54 -8.87
CA PHE A 81 5.09 0.47 -8.72
C PHE A 81 3.67 0.94 -9.02
N GLU A 82 3.26 2.08 -8.46
CA GLU A 82 1.93 2.65 -8.69
C GLU A 82 1.66 2.91 -10.17
N ARG A 83 2.61 3.57 -10.85
CA ARG A 83 2.50 3.89 -12.29
C ARG A 83 2.39 2.62 -13.14
N ASP A 84 3.25 1.64 -12.88
CA ASP A 84 3.28 0.40 -13.65
C ASP A 84 2.04 -0.46 -13.39
N PHE A 85 1.55 -0.48 -12.14
CA PHE A 85 0.31 -1.18 -11.78
C PHE A 85 -0.92 -0.55 -12.45
N PHE A 86 -1.03 0.78 -12.47
CA PHE A 86 -2.14 1.44 -13.18
C PHE A 86 -2.10 1.20 -14.69
N GLN A 87 -0.91 1.04 -15.28
CA GLN A 87 -0.78 0.63 -16.68
C GLN A 87 -1.19 -0.82 -16.89
N LEU A 88 -0.93 -1.70 -15.91
CA LEU A 88 -1.30 -3.11 -15.94
C LEU A 88 -2.81 -3.35 -15.72
N LYS A 89 -3.48 -2.53 -14.90
CA LYS A 89 -4.88 -2.72 -14.49
C LYS A 89 -5.88 -2.91 -15.65
N PRO A 90 -5.85 -2.11 -16.74
CA PRO A 90 -6.74 -2.32 -17.89
C PRO A 90 -6.59 -3.68 -18.57
N TYR A 91 -5.41 -4.31 -18.48
CA TYR A 91 -5.19 -5.64 -19.05
C TYR A 91 -5.90 -6.75 -18.26
N TYR A 92 -6.15 -6.53 -16.96
CA TYR A 92 -6.92 -7.46 -16.14
C TYR A 92 -8.43 -7.20 -16.23
N THR A 93 -8.86 -5.93 -16.20
CA THR A 93 -10.30 -5.59 -16.22
C THR A 93 -10.91 -5.68 -17.61
N ASP A 94 -10.28 -5.05 -18.61
CA ASP A 94 -10.90 -4.84 -19.92
C ASP A 94 -10.54 -5.97 -20.89
N ALA A 95 -9.29 -6.44 -20.82
CA ALA A 95 -8.80 -7.54 -21.65
C ALA A 95 -9.02 -8.94 -21.02
N GLY A 96 -9.54 -9.02 -19.78
CA GLY A 96 -9.81 -10.29 -19.09
C GLY A 96 -10.80 -11.21 -19.83
N SER A 97 -11.69 -10.65 -20.67
CA SER A 97 -12.59 -11.44 -21.53
C SER A 97 -11.90 -12.08 -22.74
N ARG A 98 -10.72 -11.58 -23.13
CA ARG A 98 -9.99 -11.97 -24.35
C ARG A 98 -8.71 -12.73 -24.05
N LEU A 99 -8.24 -12.69 -22.80
CA LEU A 99 -6.96 -13.25 -22.37
C LEU A 99 -7.16 -14.37 -21.34
N PRO A 100 -6.34 -15.43 -21.37
CA PRO A 100 -6.31 -16.41 -20.29
C PRO A 100 -5.77 -15.78 -18.99
N PRO A 101 -6.25 -16.19 -17.81
CA PRO A 101 -5.77 -15.67 -16.53
C PRO A 101 -4.28 -15.96 -16.34
N SER A 102 -3.53 -14.99 -15.80
CA SER A 102 -2.09 -15.14 -15.53
C SER A 102 -1.86 -15.75 -14.14
N PRO A 103 -0.90 -16.68 -13.96
CA PRO A 103 -0.55 -17.15 -12.62
C PRO A 103 0.03 -16.04 -11.73
N GLN A 104 0.56 -14.95 -12.31
CA GLN A 104 1.12 -13.81 -11.57
C GLN A 104 0.09 -12.73 -11.20
N GLU A 105 -1.14 -12.84 -11.70
CA GLU A 105 -2.20 -11.86 -11.47
C GLU A 105 -2.54 -11.73 -9.97
N TYR A 106 -2.82 -12.84 -9.29
CA TYR A 106 -3.19 -12.80 -7.86
C TYR A 106 -2.05 -12.31 -6.95
N PRO A 107 -0.78 -12.74 -7.13
CA PRO A 107 0.33 -12.16 -6.39
C PRO A 107 0.49 -10.64 -6.61
N ILE A 108 0.32 -10.14 -7.84
CA ILE A 108 0.46 -8.71 -8.13
C ILE A 108 -0.69 -7.90 -7.51
N LEU A 109 -1.92 -8.42 -7.58
CA LEU A 109 -3.06 -7.83 -6.90
C LEU A 109 -2.86 -7.80 -5.38
N GLY A 110 -2.34 -8.88 -4.79
CA GLY A 110 -1.99 -8.92 -3.38
C GLY A 110 -0.89 -7.91 -3.00
N LEU A 111 0.13 -7.71 -3.85
CA LEU A 111 1.13 -6.66 -3.66
C LEU A 111 0.50 -5.26 -3.67
N ASN A 112 -0.44 -5.02 -4.59
CA ASN A 112 -1.14 -3.73 -4.63
C ASN A 112 -1.98 -3.50 -3.36
N LEU A 113 -2.67 -4.53 -2.87
CA LEU A 113 -3.41 -4.46 -1.61
C LEU A 113 -2.47 -4.14 -0.42
N LEU A 114 -1.31 -4.80 -0.34
CA LEU A 114 -0.31 -4.51 0.69
C LEU A 114 0.23 -3.08 0.60
N ARG A 115 0.50 -2.57 -0.61
CA ARG A 115 0.89 -1.18 -0.83
C ARG A 115 -0.14 -0.20 -0.28
N LEU A 116 -1.43 -0.43 -0.56
CA LEU A 116 -2.51 0.44 -0.10
C LEU A 116 -2.61 0.46 1.43
N LEU A 117 -2.38 -0.68 2.09
CA LEU A 117 -2.31 -0.76 3.55
C LEU A 117 -1.15 0.05 4.12
N VAL A 118 0.04 -0.09 3.53
CA VAL A 118 1.23 0.66 3.93
C VAL A 118 1.04 2.17 3.78
N GLN A 119 0.38 2.62 2.72
CA GLN A 119 0.08 4.04 2.48
C GLN A 119 -1.12 4.55 3.30
N ASN A 120 -1.70 3.71 4.16
CA ASN A 120 -2.91 4.02 4.95
C ASN A 120 -4.10 4.46 4.08
N ARG A 121 -4.21 3.95 2.85
CA ARG A 121 -5.31 4.24 1.90
C ARG A 121 -6.38 3.14 1.95
N ILE A 122 -7.01 3.00 3.12
CA ILE A 122 -7.97 1.91 3.41
C ILE A 122 -9.22 2.00 2.52
N ALA A 123 -9.66 3.20 2.15
CA ALA A 123 -10.81 3.37 1.25
C ALA A 123 -10.55 2.79 -0.16
N GLU A 124 -9.36 3.05 -0.72
CA GLU A 124 -8.94 2.49 -2.01
C GLU A 124 -8.78 0.96 -1.90
N PHE A 125 -8.28 0.47 -0.76
CA PHE A 125 -8.17 -0.97 -0.50
C PHE A 125 -9.53 -1.68 -0.63
N HIS A 126 -10.58 -1.18 0.04
CA HIS A 126 -11.90 -1.79 -0.07
C HIS A 126 -12.53 -1.63 -1.45
N THR A 127 -12.24 -0.53 -2.15
CA THR A 127 -12.70 -0.32 -3.53
C THR A 127 -12.08 -1.35 -4.47
N GLU A 128 -10.78 -1.62 -4.35
CA GLU A 128 -10.11 -2.66 -5.14
C GLU A 128 -10.60 -4.06 -4.75
N LEU A 129 -10.88 -4.31 -3.47
CA LEU A 129 -11.40 -5.60 -3.01
C LEU A 129 -12.79 -5.88 -3.60
N GLU A 130 -13.66 -4.87 -3.70
CA GLU A 130 -14.98 -5.01 -4.32
C GLU A 130 -14.92 -5.37 -5.81
N LEU A 131 -13.88 -4.91 -6.52
CA LEU A 131 -13.68 -5.24 -7.95
C LEU A 131 -13.24 -6.70 -8.16
N LEU A 132 -12.74 -7.39 -7.13
CA LEU A 132 -12.27 -8.77 -7.23
C LEU A 132 -13.42 -9.77 -7.26
N SER A 133 -13.27 -10.83 -8.05
CA SER A 133 -14.22 -11.94 -8.07
C SER A 133 -14.11 -12.81 -6.81
N ALA A 134 -15.18 -13.51 -6.45
CA ALA A 134 -15.19 -14.41 -5.28
C ALA A 134 -14.10 -15.49 -5.36
N THR A 135 -13.77 -15.98 -6.56
CA THR A 135 -12.69 -16.96 -6.77
C THR A 135 -11.30 -16.36 -6.55
N ALA A 136 -11.13 -15.06 -6.78
CA ALA A 136 -9.87 -14.37 -6.49
C ALA A 136 -9.65 -14.22 -4.99
N LEU A 137 -10.73 -13.97 -4.22
CA LEU A 137 -10.68 -13.79 -2.77
C LEU A 137 -10.24 -15.06 -2.03
N GLU A 138 -10.49 -16.24 -2.60
CA GLU A 138 -10.04 -17.53 -2.05
C GLU A 138 -8.51 -17.74 -2.19
N ASN A 139 -7.83 -16.94 -3.01
CA ASN A 139 -6.40 -17.10 -3.23
C ASN A 139 -5.61 -16.78 -1.93
N PRO A 140 -4.65 -17.62 -1.52
CA PRO A 140 -3.84 -17.40 -0.31
C PRO A 140 -3.16 -16.02 -0.26
N CYS A 141 -2.75 -15.47 -1.40
CA CYS A 141 -2.09 -14.17 -1.49
C CYS A 141 -3.01 -13.01 -1.12
N ILE A 142 -4.25 -13.04 -1.58
CA ILE A 142 -5.25 -12.00 -1.32
C ILE A 142 -5.82 -12.18 0.08
N LYS A 143 -6.09 -13.43 0.48
CA LYS A 143 -6.56 -13.76 1.82
C LYS A 143 -5.59 -13.26 2.91
N HIS A 144 -4.27 -13.43 2.70
CA HIS A 144 -3.25 -12.91 3.61
C HIS A 144 -3.33 -11.38 3.74
N ALA A 145 -3.50 -10.64 2.64
CA ALA A 145 -3.66 -9.19 2.68
C ALA A 145 -4.95 -8.75 3.42
N VAL A 146 -6.05 -9.50 3.28
CA VAL A 146 -7.31 -9.22 3.99
C VAL A 146 -7.18 -9.54 5.49
N GLU A 147 -6.56 -10.66 5.87
CA GLU A 147 -6.32 -10.99 7.29
C GLU A 147 -5.40 -9.96 7.97
N LEU A 148 -4.43 -9.43 7.21
CA LEU A 148 -3.58 -8.33 7.66
C LEU A 148 -4.34 -7.04 7.86
N GLU A 149 -5.19 -6.66 6.90
CA GLU A 149 -6.05 -5.47 7.01
C GLU A 149 -6.98 -5.57 8.21
N GLN A 150 -7.64 -6.71 8.40
CA GLN A 150 -8.50 -6.94 9.55
C GLN A 150 -7.72 -6.83 10.86
N SER A 151 -6.54 -7.43 10.94
CA SER A 151 -5.68 -7.34 12.13
C SER A 151 -5.20 -5.91 12.38
N PHE A 152 -4.98 -5.14 11.33
CA PHE A 152 -4.61 -3.72 11.40
C PHE A 152 -5.78 -2.88 11.94
N MET A 153 -7.00 -3.09 11.43
CA MET A 153 -8.21 -2.40 11.88
C MET A 153 -8.62 -2.77 13.31
N GLU A 154 -8.41 -4.03 13.72
CA GLU A 154 -8.62 -4.49 15.09
C GLU A 154 -7.58 -3.93 16.08
N GLY A 155 -6.48 -3.31 15.58
CA GLY A 155 -5.34 -2.90 16.39
C GLY A 155 -4.54 -4.09 16.94
N ALA A 156 -4.73 -5.28 16.38
CA ALA A 156 -4.06 -6.52 16.79
C ALA A 156 -2.66 -6.61 16.15
N TYR A 157 -1.79 -5.64 16.43
CA TYR A 157 -0.48 -5.48 15.78
C TYR A 157 0.47 -6.68 15.96
N ASN A 158 0.33 -7.43 17.05
CA ASN A 158 1.04 -8.70 17.26
C ASN A 158 0.81 -9.68 16.11
N ARG A 159 -0.43 -9.74 15.60
CA ARG A 159 -0.78 -10.62 14.47
C ARG A 159 -0.14 -10.12 13.19
N VAL A 160 -0.14 -8.81 12.94
CA VAL A 160 0.50 -8.19 11.77
C VAL A 160 1.99 -8.50 11.71
N LEU A 161 2.70 -8.36 12.84
CA LEU A 161 4.13 -8.69 12.92
C LEU A 161 4.39 -10.19 12.78
N SER A 162 3.54 -11.06 13.35
CA SER A 162 3.68 -12.50 13.17
C SER A 162 3.40 -12.95 11.73
N ALA A 163 2.49 -12.26 11.04
CA ALA A 163 2.11 -12.54 9.66
C ALA A 163 3.21 -12.20 8.65
N ARG A 164 4.26 -11.47 9.06
CA ARG A 164 5.52 -11.34 8.32
C ARG A 164 6.18 -12.70 8.07
N GLN A 165 6.10 -13.62 9.04
CA GLN A 165 6.71 -14.96 8.94
C GLN A 165 5.89 -15.91 8.05
N THR A 166 4.62 -15.62 7.84
CA THR A 166 3.69 -16.44 7.04
C THR A 166 3.52 -15.90 5.61
N ALA A 167 4.34 -14.93 5.19
CA ALA A 167 4.25 -14.32 3.88
C ALA A 167 4.38 -15.38 2.77
N PRO A 168 3.42 -15.47 1.84
CA PRO A 168 3.38 -16.52 0.83
C PRO A 168 4.41 -16.33 -0.30
N HIS A 169 4.99 -15.13 -0.44
CA HIS A 169 5.90 -14.79 -1.54
C HIS A 169 7.03 -13.86 -1.08
N GLU A 170 8.26 -14.08 -1.59
CA GLU A 170 9.45 -13.30 -1.21
C GLU A 170 9.33 -11.80 -1.51
N THR A 171 8.60 -11.45 -2.57
CA THR A 171 8.32 -10.05 -2.97
C THR A 171 7.50 -9.29 -1.91
N TYR A 172 6.82 -9.99 -1.00
CA TYR A 172 5.97 -9.35 0.01
C TYR A 172 6.80 -8.85 1.20
N VAL A 173 8.00 -9.38 1.41
CA VAL A 173 8.85 -9.05 2.56
C VAL A 173 9.13 -7.56 2.63
N TYR A 174 9.42 -6.91 1.50
CA TYR A 174 9.64 -5.46 1.44
C TYR A 174 8.44 -4.66 1.98
N PHE A 175 7.23 -4.94 1.48
CA PHE A 175 6.03 -4.26 1.95
C PHE A 175 5.68 -4.60 3.39
N MET A 176 5.95 -5.84 3.83
CA MET A 176 5.75 -6.24 5.23
C MET A 176 6.69 -5.50 6.19
N ASP A 177 7.93 -5.23 5.78
CA ASP A 177 8.91 -4.48 6.57
C ASP A 177 8.47 -3.02 6.70
N LEU A 178 7.97 -2.45 5.61
CA LEU A 178 7.44 -1.10 5.60
C LEU A 178 6.12 -0.98 6.39
N LEU A 179 5.25 -2.00 6.31
CA LEU A 179 4.03 -2.07 7.13
C LEU A 179 4.37 -2.19 8.61
N ALA A 180 5.38 -2.97 8.98
CA ALA A 180 5.85 -3.07 10.36
C ALA A 180 6.35 -1.73 10.90
N LYS A 181 7.02 -0.92 10.06
CA LYS A 181 7.40 0.45 10.42
C LYS A 181 6.15 1.34 10.63
N THR A 182 5.25 1.34 9.67
CA THR A 182 4.00 2.13 9.73
C THR A 182 3.15 1.79 10.97
N VAL A 183 3.02 0.49 11.29
CA VAL A 183 2.34 0.02 12.49
C VAL A 183 3.00 0.53 13.77
N ARG A 184 4.33 0.53 13.84
CA ARG A 184 5.05 1.07 15.00
C ARG A 184 4.81 2.56 15.15
N ASP A 185 4.78 3.30 14.05
CA ASP A 185 4.50 4.73 14.04
C ASP A 185 3.06 5.03 14.53
N GLU A 186 2.08 4.21 14.14
CA GLU A 186 0.70 4.31 14.65
C GLU A 186 0.60 3.95 16.14
N ILE A 187 1.29 2.89 16.61
CA ILE A 187 1.36 2.53 18.03
C ILE A 187 2.00 3.67 18.83
N ALA A 188 3.07 4.26 18.31
CA ALA A 188 3.75 5.41 18.90
C ALA A 188 2.79 6.61 19.03
N GLY A 189 2.10 6.96 17.94
CA GLY A 189 1.11 8.05 17.94
C GLY A 189 -0.10 7.81 18.85
N CYS A 190 -0.51 6.55 19.03
CA CYS A 190 -1.53 6.19 20.01
C CYS A 190 -1.00 6.27 21.45
N SER A 191 0.23 5.82 21.68
CA SER A 191 0.87 5.82 23.00
C SER A 191 1.05 7.24 23.53
N GLU A 192 1.42 8.18 22.66
CA GLU A 192 1.53 9.61 22.98
C GLU A 192 0.21 10.21 23.47
N LYS A 193 -0.92 9.76 22.92
CA LYS A 193 -2.26 10.24 23.30
C LYS A 193 -2.81 9.55 24.55
N ALA A 194 -2.43 8.29 24.77
CA ALA A 194 -2.97 7.45 25.83
C ALA A 194 -2.26 7.62 27.17
N TYR A 195 -0.94 7.88 27.15
CA TYR A 195 -0.10 7.88 28.34
C TYR A 195 0.64 9.20 28.53
N ASP A 196 0.80 9.64 29.78
CA ASP A 196 1.65 10.80 30.10
C ASP A 196 3.14 10.41 30.16
N TYR A 197 3.43 9.16 30.53
CA TYR A 197 4.78 8.59 30.54
C TYR A 197 4.70 7.06 30.49
N LEU A 198 5.77 6.43 30.00
CA LEU A 198 5.89 4.97 29.89
C LEU A 198 7.30 4.54 30.31
N SER A 199 7.42 3.39 30.98
CA SER A 199 8.75 2.83 31.28
C SER A 199 9.40 2.31 30.00
N ILE A 200 10.74 2.24 29.95
CA ILE A 200 11.45 1.65 28.79
C ILE A 200 11.03 0.20 28.55
N ASP A 201 10.82 -0.58 29.63
CA ASP A 201 10.41 -1.98 29.52
C ASP A 201 9.00 -2.13 28.92
N ASP A 202 8.06 -1.30 29.36
CA ASP A 202 6.69 -1.30 28.84
C ASP A 202 6.64 -0.76 27.41
N ALA A 203 7.43 0.28 27.11
CA ALA A 203 7.57 0.83 25.76
C ALA A 203 8.12 -0.20 24.78
N ARG A 204 9.13 -0.98 25.18
CA ARG A 204 9.66 -2.08 24.37
C ARG A 204 8.60 -3.13 24.10
N GLN A 205 7.84 -3.54 25.11
CA GLN A 205 6.79 -4.54 24.95
C GLN A 205 5.64 -4.04 24.06
N MET A 206 5.22 -2.78 24.22
CA MET A 206 4.16 -2.16 23.42
C MET A 206 4.55 -1.98 21.95
N LEU A 207 5.75 -1.48 21.68
CA LEU A 207 6.26 -1.26 20.32
C LEU A 207 6.87 -2.51 19.68
N LEU A 208 6.91 -3.62 20.43
CA LEU A 208 7.34 -4.94 19.96
C LEU A 208 8.77 -4.93 19.43
N PHE A 209 9.67 -4.22 20.12
CA PHE A 209 11.11 -4.23 19.83
C PHE A 209 11.81 -5.42 20.48
N SER A 210 12.88 -5.91 19.84
CA SER A 210 13.65 -7.04 20.36
C SER A 210 14.74 -6.60 21.34
N SER A 211 15.19 -5.35 21.24
CA SER A 211 16.27 -4.78 22.05
C SER A 211 15.94 -3.37 22.53
N ASP A 212 16.43 -3.03 23.71
CA ASP A 212 16.33 -1.67 24.27
C ASP A 212 17.12 -0.65 23.42
N GLN A 213 18.14 -1.11 22.68
CA GLN A 213 18.92 -0.27 21.77
C GLN A 213 18.12 0.18 20.55
N GLU A 214 17.34 -0.74 19.96
CA GLU A 214 16.46 -0.43 18.81
C GLU A 214 15.39 0.59 19.20
N LEU A 215 14.85 0.48 20.41
CA LEU A 215 13.91 1.46 20.96
C LEU A 215 14.55 2.84 21.11
N LEU A 216 15.78 2.92 21.64
CA LEU A 216 16.49 4.18 21.80
C LEU A 216 16.91 4.81 20.46
N GLU A 217 17.24 3.99 19.47
CA GLU A 217 17.49 4.44 18.09
C GLU A 217 16.20 4.96 17.46
N TYR A 218 15.09 4.23 17.60
CA TYR A 218 13.79 4.66 17.12
C TYR A 218 13.34 5.99 17.74
N ILE A 219 13.52 6.18 19.06
CA ILE A 219 13.21 7.45 19.74
C ILE A 219 14.12 8.59 19.25
N LYS A 220 15.39 8.30 18.89
CA LYS A 220 16.30 9.30 18.32
C LYS A 220 15.96 9.63 16.87
N GLU A 221 15.59 8.64 16.06
CA GLU A 221 15.16 8.82 14.67
C GLU A 221 13.82 9.56 14.58
N LEU A 222 12.92 9.32 15.53
CA LEU A 222 11.70 10.09 15.77
C LEU A 222 11.97 11.53 16.24
N GLN A 223 13.14 12.12 15.99
CA GLN A 223 13.38 13.55 16.20
C GLN A 223 12.49 14.48 15.35
N GLU A 224 11.57 13.93 14.54
CA GLU A 224 10.41 14.64 13.99
C GLU A 224 9.24 14.81 14.99
N HIS A 225 9.22 14.07 16.10
CA HIS A 225 8.36 14.27 17.27
C HIS A 225 9.14 14.96 18.40
N PRO A 226 9.18 16.30 18.45
CA PRO A 226 9.97 17.08 19.42
C PRO A 226 9.52 16.94 20.89
N ASP A 227 8.49 16.14 21.16
CA ASP A 227 7.76 16.10 22.43
C ASP A 227 8.10 14.87 23.31
N TRP A 228 8.96 13.96 22.82
CA TRP A 228 9.34 12.75 23.57
C TRP A 228 10.66 12.97 24.33
N GLU A 229 10.61 12.93 25.66
CA GLU A 229 11.79 13.10 26.51
C GLU A 229 12.09 11.83 27.31
N VAL A 230 13.29 11.26 27.15
CA VAL A 230 13.74 10.14 27.98
C VAL A 230 14.39 10.67 29.26
N LYS A 231 13.75 10.47 30.41
CA LYS A 231 14.27 10.86 31.73
C LYS A 231 14.21 9.68 32.69
N ASN A 232 15.35 9.36 33.32
CA ASN A 232 15.45 8.35 34.39
C ASN A 232 14.85 6.97 34.06
N GLY A 233 14.96 6.50 32.80
CA GLY A 233 14.41 5.21 32.39
C GLY A 233 12.91 5.22 32.03
N PHE A 234 12.32 6.41 31.92
CA PHE A 234 10.95 6.62 31.44
C PHE A 234 10.96 7.49 30.20
N VAL A 235 10.10 7.15 29.24
CA VAL A 235 9.74 7.97 28.08
C VAL A 235 8.57 8.84 28.52
N PHE A 236 8.79 10.15 28.60
CA PHE A 236 7.74 11.12 28.83
C PHE A 236 7.22 11.57 27.48
N PHE A 237 5.93 11.32 27.25
CA PHE A 237 5.20 11.95 26.16
C PHE A 237 4.79 13.31 26.72
N GLN A 238 5.38 14.41 26.26
CA GLN A 238 4.86 15.72 26.65
C GLN A 238 3.42 15.74 26.21
N LYS A 239 2.52 15.60 27.19
CA LYS A 239 1.10 15.91 27.06
C LYS A 239 1.04 17.15 26.18
N ALA A 240 0.37 17.03 25.03
CA ALA A 240 0.00 18.15 24.22
C ALA A 240 -0.25 19.34 25.15
N LYS A 241 0.59 20.36 25.00
CA LYS A 241 0.25 21.73 25.40
C LYS A 241 -1.23 21.87 25.07
N GLU A 242 -2.03 22.10 26.10
CA GLU A 242 -3.49 22.11 26.03
C GLU A 242 -4.09 20.71 25.87
N SER A 243 -4.45 20.09 27.01
CA SER A 243 -5.85 19.71 27.13
C SER A 243 -6.63 20.92 26.62
N ALA A 244 -7.11 20.88 25.37
CA ALA A 244 -7.92 21.95 24.80
C ALA A 244 -8.87 22.36 25.91
N PRO A 245 -8.78 23.61 26.43
CA PRO A 245 -9.46 24.01 27.65
C PRO A 245 -10.90 23.57 27.46
N CYS A 246 -11.31 22.57 28.26
CA CYS A 246 -12.53 21.78 28.11
C CYS A 246 -13.53 22.60 27.31
N LYS A 247 -13.63 22.38 25.97
CA LYS A 247 -14.25 23.34 25.04
C LYS A 247 -15.49 23.85 25.73
N GLU A 248 -15.48 25.10 26.20
CA GLU A 248 -16.58 25.63 27.01
C GLU A 248 -17.83 25.30 26.21
N ILE A 249 -18.71 24.45 26.77
CA ILE A 249 -19.87 23.92 26.07
C ILE A 249 -20.50 25.12 25.36
N PRO A 250 -20.65 25.12 24.02
CA PRO A 250 -20.93 26.33 23.25
C PRO A 250 -22.35 26.81 23.57
N SER A 251 -22.44 27.50 24.71
CA SER A 251 -23.66 27.87 25.40
C SER A 251 -24.45 28.86 24.54
N LEU A 252 -23.74 29.75 23.85
CA LEU A 252 -24.32 30.66 22.86
C LEU A 252 -24.95 29.95 21.66
N GLN A 253 -24.37 28.84 21.18
CA GLN A 253 -24.97 28.06 20.09
C GLN A 253 -26.25 27.36 20.57
N LEU A 254 -26.22 26.75 21.76
CA LEU A 254 -27.38 26.13 22.39
C LEU A 254 -28.53 27.13 22.64
N ILE A 255 -28.21 28.32 23.12
CA ILE A 255 -29.18 29.41 23.33
C ILE A 255 -29.80 29.83 21.98
N ASN A 256 -28.99 30.06 20.94
CA ASN A 256 -29.50 30.43 19.62
C ASN A 256 -30.37 29.33 19.00
N GLN A 257 -30.00 28.06 19.13
CA GLN A 257 -30.82 26.93 18.67
C GLN A 257 -32.15 26.88 19.42
N THR A 258 -32.13 27.05 20.74
CA THR A 258 -33.36 27.03 21.58
C THR A 258 -34.28 28.19 21.25
N LEU A 259 -33.73 29.40 21.06
CA LEU A 259 -34.50 30.57 20.63
C LEU A 259 -35.03 30.41 19.20
N SER A 260 -34.27 29.80 18.29
CA SER A 260 -34.74 29.50 16.94
C SER A 260 -35.89 28.49 16.94
N TYR A 261 -35.80 27.43 17.76
CA TYR A 261 -36.88 26.47 17.92
C TYR A 261 -38.13 27.10 18.52
N ALA A 262 -37.98 27.93 19.56
CA ALA A 262 -39.09 28.67 20.15
C ALA A 262 -39.75 29.61 19.13
N ARG A 263 -38.93 30.33 18.34
CA ARG A 263 -39.41 31.24 17.29
C ARG A 263 -40.18 30.51 16.18
N GLU A 264 -39.72 29.34 15.73
CA GLU A 264 -40.43 28.57 14.71
C GLU A 264 -41.71 27.90 15.26
N LEU A 265 -41.75 27.53 16.54
CA LEU A 265 -42.96 27.01 17.19
C LEU A 265 -44.03 28.08 17.46
N GLU A 266 -43.62 29.30 17.81
CA GLU A 266 -44.53 30.44 18.02
C GLU A 266 -44.96 31.11 16.70
N ARG A 267 -44.31 30.78 15.58
CA ARG A 267 -44.69 31.26 14.27
C ARG A 267 -45.98 30.57 13.84
N ILE A 268 -47.09 31.29 13.92
CA ILE A 268 -48.38 30.87 13.36
C ILE A 268 -48.19 30.74 11.83
N VAL A 269 -48.34 29.52 11.33
CA VAL A 269 -48.42 29.21 9.88
C VAL A 269 -49.83 29.51 9.37
#